data_AF-A0A6J4PHW5-F1
#
_entry.id   AF-A0A6J4PHW5-F1
#
_cell.length_a   1.000
_cell.length_b   1.000
_cell.length_c   1.000
_cell.angle_alpha   90.00
_cell.angle_beta   90.00
_cell.angle_gamma   90.00
#
_symmetry.space_group_name_H-M   'P 1'
#
loop_
_entity.id
_entity.type
_entity.pdbx_description
1 polymer ?
#
loop_
_entity_poly.entity_id
_entity_poly.type
_entity_poly.pdbx_seq_one_letter_code
_entity_poly.pdbx_strand_id
1 'polypeptide(L)'
;MQCHLKLRSQDKATGLQTVLQKYFPDYIAKNVLTVGDSPNDESLFDASRFPLSVGVANVLDYSDRLLHLPAYVTTAAEGDGFLELAHLLLRARQA
;
A
#
# COMPACT_ATOMS: atom_id res chain seq x y z
N MET A 1 -0.98 22.29 4.19
CA MET A 1 -2.09 21.46 3.68
C MET A 1 -1.64 20.76 2.42
N GLN A 2 -1.68 19.42 2.37
CA GLN A 2 -1.58 18.67 1.12
C GLN A 2 -3.01 18.48 0.58
N CYS A 3 -3.27 18.94 -0.64
CA CYS A 3 -4.55 18.78 -1.32
C CYS A 3 -4.31 18.09 -2.64
N HIS A 4 -5.01 16.98 -2.88
CA HIS A 4 -4.97 16.26 -4.15
C HIS A 4 -6.25 16.56 -4.94
N LEU A 5 -6.11 17.31 -6.03
CA LEU A 5 -7.18 17.49 -7.01
C LEU A 5 -7.07 16.39 -8.06
N LYS A 6 -8.05 15.49 -8.09
CA LYS A 6 -8.12 14.37 -9.03
C LYS A 6 -9.56 14.08 -9.43
N LEU A 7 -9.76 13.45 -10.59
CA LEU A 7 -11.07 12.93 -10.97
C LEU A 7 -11.49 11.87 -9.94
N ARG A 8 -12.78 11.81 -9.59
CA ARG A 8 -13.29 10.84 -8.58
C ARG A 8 -12.97 9.38 -8.92
N SER A 9 -12.87 9.06 -10.21
CA SER A 9 -12.55 7.72 -10.71
C SER A 9 -11.06 7.37 -10.63
N GLN A 10 -10.18 8.31 -10.25
CA GLN A 10 -8.74 8.10 -10.22
C GLN A 10 -8.24 7.86 -8.80
N ASP A 11 -7.69 6.68 -8.56
CA ASP A 11 -6.99 6.32 -7.34
C ASP A 11 -5.78 5.42 -7.64
N LYS A 12 -4.91 5.25 -6.64
CA LYS A 12 -3.65 4.50 -6.81
C LYS A 12 -3.92 3.04 -7.13
N ALA A 13 -4.90 2.42 -6.49
CA ALA A 13 -5.22 1.02 -6.75
C ALA A 13 -5.77 0.77 -8.17
N THR A 14 -6.52 1.71 -8.76
CA THR A 14 -7.02 1.61 -10.14
C THR A 14 -5.87 1.76 -11.13
N GLY A 15 -4.96 2.69 -10.85
CA GLY A 15 -3.72 2.85 -11.60
C GLY A 15 -2.86 1.58 -11.54
N LEU A 16 -2.67 1.01 -10.35
CA LEU A 16 -1.89 -0.22 -10.17
C LEU A 16 -2.53 -1.42 -10.88
N GLN A 17 -3.85 -1.60 -10.78
CA GLN A 17 -4.57 -2.64 -11.53
C GLN A 17 -4.36 -2.51 -13.05
N THR A 18 -4.39 -1.28 -13.58
CA THR A 18 -4.11 -1.02 -14.99
C THR A 18 -2.68 -1.40 -15.38
N VAL A 19 -1.69 -1.08 -14.53
CA VAL A 19 -0.28 -1.45 -14.75
C VAL A 19 -0.09 -2.97 -14.73
N LEU A 20 -0.69 -3.66 -13.75
CA LEU A 20 -0.59 -5.11 -13.65
C LEU A 20 -1.20 -5.80 -14.87
N GLN A 21 -2.41 -5.42 -15.28
CA GLN A 21 -3.06 -5.98 -16.47
C GLN A 21 -2.24 -5.76 -17.74
N LYS A 22 -1.60 -4.60 -17.88
CA LYS A 22 -0.88 -4.24 -19.11
C LYS A 22 0.53 -4.83 -19.19
N TYR A 23 1.25 -4.87 -18.08
CA TYR A 23 2.69 -5.18 -18.08
C TYR A 23 3.05 -6.44 -17.29
N PHE A 24 2.18 -6.90 -16.40
CA PHE A 24 2.43 -8.03 -15.50
C PHE A 24 1.19 -8.96 -15.40
N PRO A 25 0.63 -9.44 -16.53
CA PRO A 25 -0.68 -10.10 -16.55
C PRO A 25 -0.72 -11.41 -15.75
N ASP A 26 0.44 -12.03 -15.50
CA ASP A 26 0.54 -13.27 -14.70
C ASP A 26 0.42 -13.02 -13.19
N TYR A 27 0.53 -11.76 -12.75
CA TYR A 27 0.40 -11.39 -11.34
C TYR A 27 -1.02 -10.95 -11.03
N ILE A 28 -1.62 -11.61 -10.04
CA ILE A 28 -2.92 -11.22 -9.49
C ILE A 28 -2.73 -10.51 -8.15
N ALA A 29 -3.80 -9.87 -7.64
CA ALA A 29 -3.73 -9.04 -6.44
C ALA A 29 -3.06 -9.70 -5.23
N LYS A 30 -3.26 -11.02 -5.03
CA LYS A 30 -2.62 -11.77 -3.94
C LYS A 30 -1.10 -11.94 -4.07
N ASN A 31 -0.55 -11.70 -5.25
CA ASN A 31 0.90 -11.74 -5.50
C ASN A 31 1.56 -10.36 -5.33
N VAL A 32 0.78 -9.33 -5.03
CA VAL A 32 1.23 -7.94 -4.95
C VAL A 32 1.07 -7.46 -3.53
N LEU A 33 2.17 -6.98 -2.95
CA LEU A 33 2.15 -6.29 -1.67
C LEU A 33 2.23 -4.78 -1.93
N THR A 34 1.31 -4.02 -1.36
CA THR A 34 1.31 -2.55 -1.44
C THR A 34 1.91 -1.95 -0.18
N VAL A 35 2.58 -0.80 -0.31
CA VAL A 35 3.14 -0.04 0.81
C VAL A 35 2.69 1.42 0.68
N GLY A 36 2.20 2.01 1.76
CA GLY A 36 1.73 3.40 1.78
C GLY A 36 1.91 4.07 3.14
N ASP A 37 1.79 5.40 3.17
CA ASP A 37 2.11 6.20 4.35
C ASP A 37 1.04 7.26 4.68
N SER A 38 0.14 7.54 3.74
CA SER A 38 -0.74 8.71 3.81
C SER A 38 -2.11 8.45 3.17
N PRO A 39 -3.10 9.36 3.35
CA PRO A 39 -4.47 9.14 2.86
C PRO A 39 -4.61 8.93 1.35
N ASN A 40 -3.64 9.37 0.54
CA ASN A 40 -3.70 9.12 -0.90
C ASN A 40 -3.41 7.64 -1.27
N ASP A 41 -2.89 6.85 -0.33
CA ASP A 41 -2.67 5.40 -0.44
C ASP A 41 -3.86 4.56 0.00
N GLU A 42 -4.89 5.16 0.61
CA GLU A 42 -6.06 4.45 1.17
C GLU A 42 -6.64 3.39 0.22
N SER A 43 -6.76 3.73 -1.06
CA SER A 43 -7.29 2.80 -2.08
C SER A 43 -6.49 1.50 -2.22
N LEU A 44 -5.18 1.52 -1.90
CA LEU A 44 -4.29 0.36 -1.89
C LEU A 44 -4.43 -0.48 -0.62
N PHE A 45 -5.07 0.05 0.42
CA PHE A 45 -5.36 -0.64 1.68
C PHE A 45 -6.69 -1.41 1.66
N ASP A 46 -7.54 -1.18 0.65
CA ASP A 46 -8.77 -1.94 0.45
C ASP A 46 -8.46 -3.42 0.15
N ALA A 47 -8.70 -4.28 1.13
CA ALA A 47 -8.44 -5.72 1.07
C ALA A 47 -9.25 -6.44 -0.02
N SER A 48 -10.36 -5.86 -0.50
CA SER A 48 -11.11 -6.42 -1.63
C SER A 48 -10.36 -6.26 -2.96
N ARG A 49 -9.41 -5.33 -3.01
CA ARG A 49 -8.58 -5.02 -4.19
C ARG A 49 -7.17 -5.55 -4.08
N PHE A 50 -6.53 -5.36 -2.92
CA PHE A 50 -5.18 -5.80 -2.62
C PHE A 50 -5.14 -6.37 -1.20
N PRO A 51 -5.15 -7.70 -1.02
CA PRO A 51 -5.25 -8.31 0.31
C PRO A 51 -3.96 -8.19 1.14
N LEU A 52 -2.82 -7.89 0.50
CA LEU A 52 -1.53 -7.69 1.17
C LEU A 52 -1.17 -6.21 1.10
N SER A 53 -1.46 -5.48 2.18
CA SER A 53 -1.17 -4.06 2.29
C SER A 53 -0.42 -3.74 3.56
N VAL A 54 0.60 -2.87 3.45
CA VAL A 54 1.44 -2.44 4.56
C VAL A 54 1.42 -0.93 4.67
N GLY A 55 1.13 -0.42 5.85
CA GLY A 55 1.36 0.97 6.20
C GLY A 55 2.70 1.15 6.87
N VAL A 56 3.45 2.21 6.55
CA VAL A 56 4.55 2.64 7.41
C VAL A 56 4.02 3.41 8.63
N ALA A 57 4.77 3.50 9.73
CA ALA A 57 4.21 3.89 11.03
C ALA A 57 3.44 5.23 11.04
N ASN A 58 3.88 6.22 10.25
CA ASN A 58 3.20 7.52 10.13
C ASN A 58 1.84 7.47 9.43
N VAL A 59 1.43 6.32 8.88
CA VAL A 59 0.04 6.12 8.42
C VAL A 59 -0.95 6.21 9.57
N LEU A 60 -0.52 5.88 10.80
CA LEU A 60 -1.36 5.87 11.99
C LEU A 60 -1.80 7.29 12.38
N ASP A 61 -1.04 8.32 12.01
CA ASP A 61 -1.42 9.72 12.19
C ASP A 61 -2.73 10.08 11.44
N TYR A 62 -3.14 9.22 10.50
CA TYR A 62 -4.32 9.38 9.67
C TYR A 62 -5.39 8.31 9.93
N SER A 63 -5.24 7.42 10.92
CA SER A 63 -6.15 6.28 11.14
C SER A 63 -7.62 6.69 11.20
N ASP A 64 -7.92 7.82 11.85
CA ASP A 64 -9.29 8.32 12.02
C ASP A 64 -9.91 8.89 10.73
N ARG A 65 -9.11 9.05 9.68
CA ARG A 65 -9.50 9.61 8.38
C ARG A 65 -9.55 8.55 7.26
N LEU A 66 -9.11 7.33 7.55
CA LEU A 66 -9.05 6.23 6.60
C LEU A 66 -10.27 5.32 6.77
N LEU A 67 -10.99 5.10 5.68
CA LEU A 67 -12.03 4.07 5.57
C LEU A 67 -11.42 2.67 5.45
N HIS A 68 -10.27 2.58 4.79
CA HIS A 68 -9.51 1.34 4.63
C HIS A 68 -8.15 1.45 5.32
N LEU A 69 -7.92 0.61 6.32
CA LEU A 69 -6.63 0.50 7.02
C LEU A 69 -5.77 -0.59 6.37
N PRO A 70 -4.44 -0.43 6.38
CA PRO A 70 -3.53 -1.46 5.87
C PRO A 70 -3.63 -2.74 6.72
N ALA A 71 -3.39 -3.90 6.11
CA ALA A 71 -3.43 -5.20 6.78
C ALA A 71 -2.32 -5.33 7.84
N TYR A 72 -1.18 -4.69 7.61
CA TYR A 72 -0.04 -4.66 8.53
C TYR A 72 0.51 -3.24 8.64
N VAL A 73 1.18 -2.93 9.76
CA VAL A 73 1.86 -1.66 9.96
C VAL A 73 3.28 -1.92 10.45
N THR A 74 4.27 -1.26 9.86
CA THR A 74 5.67 -1.35 10.31
C THR A 74 5.88 -0.52 11.58
N THR A 75 6.94 -0.81 12.32
CA THR A 75 7.27 -0.07 13.55
C THR A 75 7.87 1.30 13.21
N ALA A 76 8.71 1.37 12.19
CA ALA A 76 9.34 2.60 11.75
C ALA A 76 8.47 3.38 10.73
N ALA A 77 8.65 4.69 10.71
CA ALA A 77 7.94 5.60 9.82
C ALA A 77 8.69 5.78 8.49
N GLU A 78 7.98 6.30 7.49
CA GLU A 78 8.54 6.76 6.21
C GLU A 78 9.47 5.72 5.56
N GLY A 79 10.64 6.15 5.08
CA GLY A 79 11.61 5.27 4.43
C GLY A 79 12.15 4.17 5.34
N ASP A 80 12.31 4.43 6.64
CA ASP A 80 12.79 3.42 7.59
C ASP A 80 11.79 2.27 7.75
N GLY A 81 10.48 2.58 7.72
CA GLY A 81 9.42 1.57 7.68
C GLY A 81 9.49 0.69 6.43
N PHE A 82 9.75 1.30 5.26
CA PHE A 82 9.97 0.52 4.04
C PHE A 82 11.21 -0.40 4.15
N LEU A 83 12.31 0.09 4.74
CA LEU A 83 13.50 -0.72 4.97
C LEU A 83 13.23 -1.88 5.94
N GLU A 84 12.47 -1.66 7.01
CA GLU A 84 12.02 -2.70 7.93
C GLU A 84 11.29 -3.82 7.17
N LEU A 85 10.29 -3.46 6.36
CA LEU A 85 9.54 -4.40 5.54
C LEU A 85 10.45 -5.15 4.55
N ALA A 86 11.32 -4.44 3.83
CA ALA A 86 12.22 -5.04 2.85
C ALA A 86 13.16 -6.07 3.52
N HIS A 87 13.71 -5.77 4.69
CA HIS A 87 14.53 -6.71 5.45
C HIS A 87 13.74 -7.94 5.89
N LEU A 88 12.49 -7.79 6.33
CA LEU A 88 11.62 -8.91 6.70
C LEU A 88 11.38 -9.85 5.51
N LEU A 89 11.06 -9.30 4.34
CA LEU A 89 10.83 -10.08 3.11
C LEU A 89 12.10 -10.81 2.65
N LEU A 90 13.26 -10.13 2.69
CA LEU A 90 14.53 -10.74 2.32
C LEU A 90 14.93 -11.89 3.24
N ARG A 91 14.70 -11.75 4.56
CA ARG A 91 14.93 -12.82 5.53
C ARG A 91 13.99 -14.00 5.31
N ALA A 92 12.69 -13.74 5.09
CA ALA A 92 11.71 -14.79 4.83
C ALA A 92 12.01 -15.58 3.55
N ARG A 93 12.61 -14.95 2.54
CA ARG A 93 13.05 -15.64 1.30
C ARG A 93 14.24 -16.57 1.52
N GLN A 94 15.05 -16.32 2.54
CA GLN A 94 16.25 -17.11 2.85
C GLN A 94 16.00 -18.28 3.79
N ALA A 95 14.79 -18.35 4.38
CA ALA A 95 14.34 -19.44 5.25
C ALA A 95 13.72 -20.57 4.42
#